data_AF-A0A5C0E0P1-F1
#
_entry.id   AF-A0A5C0E0P1-F1
#
_cell.length_a   1.000
_cell.length_b   1.000
_cell.length_c   1.000
_cell.angle_alpha   90.00
_cell.angle_beta   90.00
_cell.angle_gamma   90.00
#
_symmetry.space_group_name_H-M   'P 1'
#
loop_
_entity.id
_entity.type
_entity.pdbx_description
1 polymer ?
#
loop_
_entity_poly.entity_id
_entity_poly.type
_entity_poly.pdbx_seq_one_letter_code
_entity_poly.pdbx_strand_id
1 'polypeptide(L)'
;MINDLPQFDRLPLITQLEEAEKEIFHPHWNCFCCQDSGFIQPHLVKKIIPDYNYNQDKNVACQNPSCKSFHQKWGNINLENFDTRFLPAICQKLDLLNRETWRNTVQVQIDTRCLSQKMSIRKVDRTENENKEVQERKREIEAIPHEQWMSIREKYLGGQSEDSNVA
;
A
#
# COMPACT_ATOMS: atom_id res chain seq x y z
N MET A 1 -37.34 -21.69 -2.83
CA MET A 1 -37.01 -20.71 -1.78
C MET A 1 -36.05 -21.40 -0.83
N ILE A 2 -34.76 -21.06 -0.86
CA ILE A 2 -33.73 -21.63 0.04
C ILE A 2 -33.62 -20.62 1.18
N ASN A 3 -34.40 -20.81 2.25
CA ASN A 3 -34.45 -19.89 3.39
C ASN A 3 -33.73 -20.42 4.65
N ASP A 4 -33.11 -21.59 4.58
CA ASP A 4 -32.33 -22.13 5.71
C ASP A 4 -30.84 -22.02 5.40
N LEU A 5 -30.30 -20.81 5.60
CA LEU A 5 -28.84 -20.62 5.65
C LEU A 5 -28.34 -21.10 7.02
N PRO A 6 -27.31 -21.97 7.08
CA PRO A 6 -26.77 -22.43 8.36
C PRO A 6 -26.15 -21.26 9.13
N GLN A 7 -26.51 -21.13 10.41
CA GLN A 7 -25.83 -20.22 11.32
C GLN A 7 -24.63 -20.92 11.95
N PHE A 8 -23.48 -20.27 11.89
CA PHE A 8 -22.25 -20.72 12.54
C PHE A 8 -21.94 -19.84 13.75
N ASP A 9 -21.40 -20.46 14.79
CA ASP A 9 -20.83 -19.74 15.92
C ASP A 9 -19.67 -18.85 15.45
N ARG A 10 -19.50 -17.69 16.10
CA ARG A 10 -18.33 -16.85 15.85
C ARG A 10 -17.08 -17.65 16.17
N LEU A 11 -16.18 -17.75 15.19
CA LEU A 11 -14.80 -18.11 15.46
C LEU A 11 -14.24 -17.14 16.52
N PRO A 12 -13.38 -17.61 17.44
CA PRO A 12 -12.76 -16.75 18.42
C PRO A 12 -12.16 -15.53 17.72
N LEU A 13 -12.47 -14.35 18.23
CA LEU A 13 -11.88 -13.11 17.74
C LEU A 13 -10.37 -13.32 17.78
N ILE A 14 -9.71 -13.10 16.64
CA ILE A 14 -8.26 -13.02 16.59
C ILE A 14 -7.89 -12.03 17.70
N THR A 15 -7.24 -12.52 18.75
CA THR A 15 -6.67 -11.69 19.81
C THR A 15 -5.91 -10.61 19.07
N GLN A 16 -6.26 -9.34 19.33
CA GLN A 16 -5.48 -8.24 18.80
C GLN A 16 -4.06 -8.53 19.25
N LEU A 17 -3.20 -8.97 18.32
CA LEU A 17 -1.79 -9.13 18.58
C LEU A 17 -1.32 -7.71 18.91
N GLU A 18 -1.29 -7.39 20.21
CA GLU A 18 -0.74 -6.12 20.71
C GLU A 18 0.76 -6.01 20.35
N GLU A 19 1.36 -7.06 19.80
CA GLU A 19 2.78 -7.19 19.53
C GLU A 19 3.11 -7.60 18.09
N ALA A 20 2.22 -7.31 17.13
CA ALA A 20 2.72 -7.11 15.78
C ALA A 20 3.21 -5.67 15.66
N GLU A 21 4.30 -5.34 16.35
CA GLU A 21 5.21 -4.31 15.87
C GLU A 21 5.71 -4.78 14.51
N LYS A 22 4.89 -4.61 13.47
CA LYS A 22 5.19 -5.01 12.09
C LYS A 22 6.56 -4.43 11.77
N GLU A 23 7.58 -5.26 11.76
CA GLU A 23 8.93 -4.85 11.41
C GLU A 23 8.85 -4.12 10.08
N ILE A 24 9.53 -2.98 9.98
CA ILE A 24 9.57 -2.24 8.72
C ILE A 24 10.17 -3.19 7.69
N PHE A 25 9.42 -3.50 6.64
CA PHE A 25 9.80 -4.53 5.70
C PHE A 25 11.12 -4.17 5.04
N HIS A 26 12.15 -4.96 5.34
CA HIS A 26 13.44 -4.87 4.69
C HIS A 26 13.60 -6.04 3.72
N PRO A 27 13.66 -5.78 2.39
CA PRO A 27 13.89 -6.85 1.44
C PRO A 27 15.34 -7.37 1.56
N HIS A 28 15.49 -8.70 1.57
CA HIS A 28 16.78 -9.40 1.68
C HIS A 28 17.35 -9.78 0.30
N TRP A 29 17.15 -8.96 -0.72
CA TRP A 29 17.56 -9.32 -2.08
C TRP A 29 19.08 -9.30 -2.26
N ASN A 30 19.58 -10.31 -2.98
CA ASN A 30 20.99 -10.39 -3.34
C ASN A 30 21.31 -9.44 -4.51
N CYS A 31 20.45 -9.36 -5.53
CA CYS A 31 20.45 -8.27 -6.51
C CYS A 31 19.19 -7.43 -6.39
N PHE A 32 19.35 -6.15 -6.11
CA PHE A 32 18.30 -5.15 -6.17
C PHE A 32 17.89 -4.86 -7.61
N CYS A 33 18.80 -5.04 -8.58
CA CYS A 33 18.51 -4.85 -10.00
C CYS A 33 17.34 -5.72 -10.51
N CYS A 34 17.28 -6.97 -10.05
CA CYS A 34 16.29 -7.96 -10.48
C CYS A 34 15.40 -8.45 -9.35
N GLN A 35 15.68 -8.06 -8.09
CA GLN A 35 14.99 -8.53 -6.89
C GLN A 35 15.00 -10.06 -6.80
N ASP A 36 16.15 -10.64 -7.16
CA ASP A 36 16.39 -12.07 -7.29
C ASP A 36 15.46 -12.84 -8.26
N SER A 37 14.68 -12.14 -9.08
CA SER A 37 13.81 -12.77 -10.10
C SER A 37 14.60 -13.35 -11.27
N GLY A 38 15.78 -12.77 -11.58
CA GLY A 38 16.55 -13.08 -12.77
C GLY A 38 16.32 -12.11 -13.94
N PHE A 39 15.30 -11.27 -13.91
CA PHE A 39 15.07 -10.20 -14.90
C PHE A 39 15.16 -8.82 -14.26
N ILE A 40 15.68 -7.85 -15.00
CA ILE A 40 15.79 -6.47 -14.52
C ILE A 40 14.38 -5.89 -14.35
N GLN A 41 14.16 -5.23 -13.21
CA GLN A 41 12.84 -4.69 -12.89
C GLN A 41 12.39 -3.65 -13.94
N PRO A 42 11.11 -3.64 -14.37
CA PRO A 42 10.66 -2.80 -15.48
C PRO A 42 10.92 -1.30 -15.28
N HIS A 43 10.79 -0.80 -14.04
CA HIS A 43 11.07 0.62 -13.73
C HIS A 43 12.56 0.98 -13.88
N LEU A 44 13.47 0.02 -13.80
CA LEU A 44 14.90 0.20 -14.06
C LEU A 44 15.21 0.11 -15.55
N VAL A 45 14.54 -0.80 -16.28
CA VAL A 45 14.64 -0.89 -17.74
C VAL A 45 14.21 0.43 -18.39
N LYS A 46 13.12 1.02 -17.90
CA LYS A 46 12.59 2.33 -18.35
C LYS A 46 13.57 3.50 -18.19
N LYS A 47 14.62 3.37 -17.39
CA LYS A 47 15.68 4.39 -17.30
C LYS A 47 16.62 4.40 -18.51
N ILE A 48 16.61 3.33 -19.30
CA ILE A 48 17.47 3.15 -20.48
C ILE A 48 16.62 3.05 -21.76
N ILE A 49 15.46 2.40 -21.68
CA ILE A 49 14.48 2.28 -22.77
C ILE A 49 13.17 2.94 -22.30
N PRO A 50 12.98 4.26 -22.50
CA PRO A 50 11.87 5.00 -21.88
C PRO A 50 10.47 4.48 -22.24
N ASP A 51 10.31 3.97 -23.45
CA ASP A 51 9.08 3.41 -24.01
C ASP A 51 8.89 1.92 -23.73
N TYR A 52 9.73 1.31 -22.89
CA TYR A 52 9.66 -0.13 -22.57
C TYR A 52 8.28 -0.54 -22.04
N ASN A 53 7.68 -1.51 -22.71
CA ASN A 53 6.40 -2.10 -22.38
C ASN A 53 6.57 -3.55 -21.89
N TYR A 54 6.45 -3.75 -20.57
CA TYR A 54 6.60 -5.07 -19.94
C TYR A 54 5.67 -6.15 -20.51
N ASN A 55 4.51 -5.79 -21.05
CA ASN A 55 3.54 -6.76 -21.58
C ASN A 55 3.84 -7.18 -23.03
N GLN A 56 4.71 -6.45 -23.74
CA GLN A 56 4.97 -6.65 -25.17
C GLN A 56 6.45 -6.93 -25.45
N ASP A 57 7.33 -6.26 -24.73
CA ASP A 57 8.77 -6.38 -24.90
C ASP A 57 9.33 -7.60 -24.16
N LYS A 58 10.47 -8.09 -24.64
CA LYS A 58 11.19 -9.18 -23.97
C LYS A 58 11.65 -8.75 -22.58
N ASN A 59 11.64 -9.70 -21.65
CA ASN A 59 12.22 -9.50 -20.33
C ASN A 59 13.74 -9.34 -20.46
N VAL A 60 14.28 -8.31 -19.81
CA VAL A 60 15.71 -8.03 -19.83
C VAL A 60 16.44 -8.95 -18.85
N ALA A 61 17.36 -9.78 -19.36
CA ALA A 61 18.12 -10.71 -18.55
C ALA A 61 19.06 -9.97 -17.59
N CYS A 62 19.05 -10.36 -16.32
CA CYS A 62 20.01 -9.86 -15.35
C CYS A 62 21.37 -10.52 -15.58
N GLN A 63 22.35 -9.72 -16.02
CA GLN A 63 23.74 -10.15 -16.23
C GLN A 63 24.69 -9.60 -15.16
N ASN A 64 24.18 -9.22 -13.98
CA ASN A 64 25.04 -8.75 -12.89
C ASN A 64 25.95 -9.91 -12.44
N PRO A 65 27.29 -9.75 -12.43
CA PRO A 65 28.22 -10.81 -12.02
C PRO A 65 28.00 -11.31 -10.59
N SER A 66 27.48 -10.46 -9.72
CA SER A 66 27.16 -10.81 -8.33
C SER A 66 25.80 -11.50 -8.17
N CYS A 67 25.02 -11.63 -9.25
CA CYS A 67 23.69 -12.25 -9.24
C CYS A 67 23.70 -13.56 -10.03
N LYS A 68 23.26 -14.65 -9.40
CA LYS A 68 23.12 -15.95 -10.07
C LYS A 68 21.68 -16.29 -10.45
N SER A 69 20.72 -15.44 -10.09
CA SER A 69 19.29 -15.73 -10.20
C SER A 69 18.83 -15.98 -11.64
N PHE A 70 19.41 -15.29 -12.63
CA PHE A 70 19.08 -15.53 -14.03
C PHE A 70 19.45 -16.96 -14.45
N HIS A 71 20.71 -17.35 -14.24
CA HIS A 71 21.19 -18.70 -14.58
C HIS A 71 20.47 -19.80 -13.78
N GLN A 72 20.19 -19.58 -12.50
CA GLN A 72 19.55 -20.57 -11.64
C GLN A 72 18.08 -20.82 -12.00
N LYS A 73 17.34 -19.76 -12.36
CA LYS A 73 15.88 -19.85 -12.62
C LYS A 73 15.55 -20.03 -14.10
N TRP A 74 16.38 -19.48 -14.98
CA TRP A 74 16.08 -19.33 -16.41
C TRP A 74 17.16 -19.94 -17.31
N GLY A 75 18.20 -20.56 -16.76
CA GLY A 75 19.31 -21.13 -17.54
C GLY A 75 18.90 -22.26 -18.51
N ASN A 76 17.74 -22.88 -18.29
CA ASN A 76 17.18 -23.92 -19.18
C ASN A 76 16.39 -23.34 -20.37
N ILE A 77 16.16 -22.04 -20.42
CA ILE A 77 15.42 -21.37 -21.49
C ILE A 77 16.41 -20.76 -22.47
N ASN A 78 16.10 -20.84 -23.78
CA ASN A 78 16.95 -20.22 -24.81
C ASN A 78 17.05 -18.69 -24.57
N LEU A 79 18.30 -18.20 -24.56
CA LEU A 79 18.67 -16.79 -24.42
C LEU A 79 17.97 -15.87 -25.42
N GLU A 80 17.58 -16.37 -26.59
CA GLU A 80 16.84 -15.60 -27.62
C GLU A 80 15.48 -15.08 -27.13
N ASN A 81 14.90 -15.68 -26.09
CA ASN A 81 13.65 -15.22 -25.50
C ASN A 81 13.82 -13.99 -24.59
N PHE A 82 15.06 -13.59 -24.30
CA PHE A 82 15.37 -12.49 -23.40
C PHE A 82 16.10 -11.37 -24.12
N ASP A 83 15.98 -10.15 -23.59
CA ASP A 83 16.81 -9.04 -24.01
C ASP A 83 18.14 -9.08 -23.24
N THR A 84 19.23 -9.31 -23.96
CA THR A 84 20.59 -9.43 -23.43
C THR A 84 21.45 -8.19 -23.69
N ARG A 85 20.86 -7.11 -24.21
CA ARG A 85 21.58 -5.85 -24.49
C ARG A 85 22.12 -5.16 -23.22
N PHE A 86 21.58 -5.50 -22.05
CA PHE A 86 22.01 -4.93 -20.77
C PHE A 86 23.27 -5.64 -20.28
N LEU A 87 24.41 -5.08 -20.67
CA LEU A 87 25.73 -5.58 -20.27
C LEU A 87 25.90 -5.67 -18.75
N PRO A 88 26.81 -6.51 -18.24
CA PRO A 88 27.06 -6.68 -16.81
C PRO A 88 27.28 -5.36 -16.03
N ALA A 89 28.02 -4.42 -16.62
CA ALA A 89 28.27 -3.09 -16.03
C ALA A 89 26.99 -2.26 -15.86
N ILE A 90 26.04 -2.38 -16.81
CA ILE A 90 24.73 -1.73 -16.72
C ILE A 90 23.94 -2.34 -15.55
N CYS A 91 23.93 -3.67 -15.45
CA CYS A 91 23.23 -4.37 -14.36
C CYS A 91 23.78 -3.98 -12.98
N GLN A 92 25.10 -3.84 -12.84
CA GLN A 92 25.74 -3.36 -11.60
C GLN A 92 25.33 -1.93 -11.26
N LYS A 93 25.31 -1.02 -12.25
CA LYS A 93 24.88 0.36 -12.02
C LYS A 93 23.41 0.44 -11.60
N LEU A 94 22.54 -0.36 -12.23
CA LEU A 94 21.12 -0.46 -11.86
C LEU A 94 20.92 -1.08 -10.48
N ASP A 95 21.77 -2.04 -10.09
CA ASP A 95 21.76 -2.61 -8.73
C ASP A 95 22.03 -1.54 -7.68
N LEU A 96 23.12 -0.78 -7.83
CA LEU A 96 23.49 0.29 -6.90
C LEU A 96 22.40 1.36 -6.80
N LEU A 97 21.86 1.79 -7.94
CA LEU A 97 20.79 2.79 -7.99
C LEU A 97 19.53 2.29 -7.27
N ASN A 98 19.12 1.05 -7.52
CA ASN A 98 17.92 0.52 -6.89
C ASN A 98 18.14 0.23 -5.40
N ARG A 99 19.36 -0.17 -5.00
CA ARG A 99 19.73 -0.32 -3.59
C ARG A 99 19.63 1.00 -2.82
N GLU A 100 20.10 2.10 -3.41
CA GLU A 100 19.96 3.44 -2.83
C GLU A 100 18.50 3.88 -2.76
N THR A 101 17.74 3.69 -3.85
CA THR A 101 16.29 3.95 -3.87
C THR A 101 15.58 3.21 -2.74
N TRP A 102 15.89 1.93 -2.53
CA TRP A 102 15.29 1.14 -1.45
C TRP A 102 15.68 1.60 -0.05
N ARG A 103 16.93 2.03 0.16
CA ARG A 103 17.34 2.65 1.43
C ARG A 103 16.49 3.89 1.73
N ASN A 104 16.28 4.75 0.74
CA ASN A 104 15.45 5.95 0.88
C ASN A 104 13.99 5.60 1.17
N THR A 105 13.41 4.64 0.44
CA THR A 105 12.05 4.17 0.68
C THR A 105 11.86 3.64 2.08
N VAL A 106 12.80 2.85 2.58
CA VAL A 106 12.75 2.34 3.96
C VAL A 106 12.82 3.52 4.93
N GLN A 107 13.76 4.46 4.77
CA GLN A 107 13.87 5.61 5.66
C GLN A 107 12.55 6.39 5.75
N VAL A 108 11.88 6.64 4.61
CA VAL A 108 10.57 7.29 4.58
C VAL A 108 9.51 6.47 5.32
N GLN A 109 9.54 5.14 5.24
CA GLN A 109 8.64 4.28 6.03
C GLN A 109 8.92 4.37 7.54
N ILE A 110 10.19 4.46 7.95
CA ILE A 110 10.57 4.69 9.36
C ILE A 110 10.01 6.04 9.82
N ASP A 111 10.24 7.10 9.06
CA ASP A 111 9.83 8.46 9.40
C ASP A 111 8.30 8.57 9.47
N THR A 112 7.60 7.99 8.49
CA THR A 112 6.13 7.92 8.46
C THR A 112 5.58 7.18 9.68
N ARG A 113 6.23 6.08 10.09
CA ARG A 113 5.85 5.35 11.31
C ARG A 113 6.10 6.18 12.57
N CYS A 114 7.24 6.84 12.67
CA CYS A 114 7.54 7.72 13.80
C CYS A 114 6.50 8.85 13.91
N LEU A 115 6.16 9.48 12.79
CA LEU A 115 5.12 10.52 12.72
C LEU A 115 3.74 9.97 13.08
N SER A 116 3.34 8.81 12.55
CA SER A 116 2.03 8.22 12.87
C SER A 116 1.91 7.82 14.34
N GLN A 117 2.99 7.33 14.95
CA GLN A 117 3.05 7.05 16.39
C GLN A 117 2.94 8.32 17.23
N LYS A 118 3.60 9.42 16.82
CA LYS A 118 3.50 10.73 17.48
C LYS A 118 2.11 11.36 17.35
N MET A 119 1.50 11.23 16.18
CA MET A 119 0.18 11.79 15.85
C MET A 119 -0.98 10.85 16.23
N SER A 120 -0.70 9.74 16.93
CA SER A 120 -1.73 8.81 17.35
C SER A 120 -2.67 9.49 18.35
N ILE A 121 -3.91 9.72 17.90
CA ILE A 121 -5.02 10.29 18.69
C ILE A 121 -5.27 9.48 19.97
N ARG A 122 -4.84 8.22 20.03
CA ARG A 122 -4.97 7.34 21.21
C ARG A 122 -3.89 7.55 22.28
N LYS A 123 -2.82 8.30 22.00
CA LYS A 123 -1.70 8.49 22.94
C LYS A 123 -1.69 9.84 23.64
N VAL A 124 -2.58 10.76 23.28
CA VAL A 124 -2.72 12.04 23.97
C VAL A 124 -3.92 11.91 24.90
N ASP A 125 -3.67 11.86 26.20
CA ASP A 125 -4.75 12.03 27.18
C ASP A 125 -5.39 13.40 26.95
N ARG A 126 -6.69 13.41 26.73
CA ARG A 126 -7.46 14.65 26.61
C ARG A 126 -7.25 15.45 27.89
N THR A 127 -6.89 16.71 27.73
CA THR A 127 -6.88 17.67 28.84
C THR A 127 -8.29 17.78 29.42
N GLU A 128 -8.39 18.21 30.68
CA GLU A 128 -9.69 18.34 31.35
C GLU A 128 -10.65 19.28 30.59
N ASN A 129 -10.10 20.31 29.93
CA ASN A 129 -10.87 21.26 29.14
C ASN A 129 -11.44 20.63 27.86
N GLU A 130 -10.65 19.84 27.15
CA GLU A 130 -11.10 19.09 25.97
C GLU A 130 -12.18 18.06 26.31
N ASN A 131 -12.09 17.43 27.50
CA ASN A 131 -13.13 16.53 27.96
C ASN A 131 -14.45 17.25 28.25
N LYS A 132 -14.41 18.46 28.82
CA LYS A 132 -15.61 19.30 29.07
C LYS A 132 -16.27 19.69 27.74
N GLU A 133 -15.48 20.14 26.77
CA GLU A 133 -15.98 20.51 25.44
C GLU A 133 -16.59 19.32 24.71
N VAL A 134 -15.95 18.15 24.75
CA VAL A 134 -16.49 16.92 24.14
C VAL A 134 -17.82 16.51 24.79
N GLN A 135 -17.94 16.61 26.12
CA GLN A 135 -19.19 16.32 26.83
C GLN A 135 -20.29 17.33 26.51
N GLU A 136 -19.95 18.60 26.31
CA GLU A 136 -20.88 19.65 25.92
C GLU A 136 -21.41 19.42 24.49
N ARG A 137 -20.51 19.26 23.51
CA ARG A 137 -20.89 18.94 22.13
C ARG A 137 -21.70 17.65 22.02
N LYS A 138 -21.39 16.64 22.83
CA LYS A 138 -22.17 15.40 22.89
C LYS A 138 -23.59 15.66 23.39
N ARG A 139 -23.75 16.46 24.45
CA ARG A 139 -25.07 16.85 24.96
C ARG A 139 -25.86 17.68 23.95
N GLU A 140 -25.21 18.59 23.23
CA GLU A 140 -25.85 19.37 22.18
C GLU A 140 -26.41 18.46 21.07
N ILE A 141 -25.62 17.49 20.60
CA ILE A 141 -26.01 16.52 19.57
C ILE A 141 -27.14 15.60 20.05
N GLU A 142 -27.07 15.12 21.29
CA GLU A 142 -28.10 14.28 21.91
C GLU A 142 -29.40 15.07 22.18
N ALA A 143 -29.31 16.38 22.35
CA ALA A 143 -30.46 17.26 22.53
C ALA A 143 -31.17 17.63 21.22
N ILE A 144 -30.57 17.36 20.05
CA ILE A 144 -31.21 17.61 18.76
C ILE A 144 -32.43 16.65 18.64
N PRO A 145 -33.65 17.18 18.47
CA PRO A 145 -34.84 16.37 18.26
C PRO A 145 -34.78 15.57 16.95
N HIS A 146 -35.45 14.42 16.92
CA HIS A 146 -35.42 13.50 15.78
C HIS A 146 -35.83 14.15 14.44
N GLU A 147 -36.84 15.02 14.45
CA GLU A 147 -37.30 15.75 13.25
C GLU A 147 -36.22 16.69 12.70
N GLN A 148 -35.49 17.35 13.60
CA GLN A 148 -34.41 18.27 13.25
C GLN A 148 -33.19 17.49 12.73
N TRP A 149 -32.92 16.30 13.30
CA TRP A 149 -31.95 15.34 12.77
C TRP A 149 -32.25 14.91 11.33
N MET A 150 -33.52 14.59 11.05
CA MET A 150 -33.95 14.16 9.72
C MET A 150 -33.80 15.28 8.69
N SER A 151 -34.14 16.52 9.05
CA SER A 151 -33.93 17.70 8.20
C SER A 151 -32.45 17.99 7.93
N ILE A 152 -31.59 17.85 8.95
CA ILE A 152 -30.12 18.00 8.79
C ILE A 152 -29.59 16.92 7.84
N ARG A 153 -30.00 15.66 8.04
CA ARG A 153 -29.61 14.53 7.19
C ARG A 153 -29.99 14.74 5.72
N GLU A 154 -31.21 15.20 5.47
CA GLU A 154 -31.73 15.46 4.12
C GLU A 154 -30.94 16.55 3.39
N LYS A 155 -30.58 17.63 4.10
CA LYS A 155 -29.69 18.69 3.59
C LYS A 155 -28.27 18.20 3.30
N TYR A 156 -27.69 17.38 4.18
CA TYR A 156 -26.33 16.87 4.02
C TYR A 156 -26.20 15.81 2.91
N LEU A 157 -27.24 15.01 2.67
CA LEU A 157 -27.25 13.98 1.63
C LEU A 157 -27.71 14.50 0.26
N GLY A 158 -27.93 15.81 0.11
CA GLY A 158 -28.24 16.43 -1.17
C GLY A 158 -29.61 16.06 -1.74
N GLY A 159 -30.63 15.86 -0.88
CA GLY A 159 -31.98 15.56 -1.32
C GLY A 159 -32.68 16.75 -1.97
N GLN A 160 -32.36 17.08 -3.22
CA GLN A 160 -33.36 17.64 -4.14
C GLN A 160 -34.04 16.46 -4.83
N SER A 161 -35.10 15.94 -4.24
CA SER A 161 -36.15 15.33 -5.07
C SER A 161 -36.83 16.48 -5.80
N GLU A 162 -36.42 16.72 -7.05
CA GLU A 162 -37.26 17.41 -8.03
C GLU A 162 -38.55 16.62 -8.17
N ASP A 163 -39.59 17.00 -7.43
CA ASP A 163 -40.96 16.62 -7.73
C ASP A 163 -41.88 17.74 -7.22
N SER A 164 -42.19 18.68 -8.12
CA SER A 164 -43.40 19.50 -8.09
C SER A 164 -43.48 20.40 -9.34
N ASN A 165 -44.17 19.94 -10.39
CA ASN A 165 -45.58 20.28 -10.55
C ASN A 165 -46.14 19.83 -11.90
N VAL A 166 -47.22 19.08 -11.77
CA VAL A 166 -48.32 18.97 -12.74
C VAL A 166 -48.88 20.37 -13.02
N ALA A 167 -48.87 20.77 -14.29
CA ALA A 167 -49.93 21.54 -14.96
C ALA A 167 -49.71 21.44 -16.48
#